data_AF-A0A950MJD5-F1
#
_entry.id   AF-A0A950MJD5-F1
#
_cell.length_a   1.000
_cell.length_b   1.000
_cell.length_c   1.000
_cell.angle_alpha   90.00
_cell.angle_beta   90.00
_cell.angle_gamma   90.00
#
_symmetry.space_group_name_H-M   'P 1'
#
loop_
_entity.id
_entity.type
_entity.pdbx_description
1 polymer ?
#
loop_
_entity_poly.entity_id
_entity_poly.type
_entity_poly.pdbx_seq_one_letter_code
_entity_poly.pdbx_strand_id
1 'polypeptide(L)'
;MGERCQLKIGSRGSQLALWQANHIASQLRERGHEVSIEIIRTSGDAMQHMTFAQVGNTVPKGMFTKEIEEALYEHRVDLAVHSLKDLPTWLDEPFTIAAIPPRADARVAFVSRHYQNFAALAPGSRLG
;
A
#
# COMPACT_ATOMS: atom_id res chain seq x y z
N MET A 1 -17.92 28.08 -0.74
CA MET A 1 -16.64 27.89 -0.01
C MET A 1 -16.79 26.57 0.72
N GLY A 2 -16.16 25.50 0.24
CA GLY A 2 -16.40 24.14 0.73
C GLY A 2 -15.99 24.00 2.21
N GLU A 3 -16.72 23.18 2.96
CA GLU A 3 -16.43 22.91 4.37
C GLU A 3 -14.99 22.40 4.53
N ARG A 4 -14.26 22.94 5.52
CA ARG A 4 -12.96 22.40 5.92
C ARG A 4 -13.20 21.09 6.64
N CYS A 5 -13.17 20.00 5.90
CA CYS A 5 -13.25 18.66 6.48
C CYS A 5 -11.84 18.23 6.92
N GLN A 6 -11.72 17.83 8.19
CA GLN A 6 -10.53 17.18 8.72
C GLN A 6 -10.56 15.71 8.31
N LEU A 7 -9.58 15.27 7.51
CA LEU A 7 -9.47 13.91 7.01
C LEU A 7 -8.30 13.17 7.68
N LYS A 8 -8.56 11.95 8.13
CA LYS A 8 -7.58 11.01 8.67
C LYS A 8 -7.32 9.90 7.66
N ILE A 9 -6.09 9.83 7.16
CA ILE A 9 -5.64 8.78 6.24
C ILE A 9 -5.01 7.64 7.06
N GLY A 10 -5.55 6.44 6.93
CA GLY A 10 -4.91 5.21 7.38
C GLY A 10 -3.83 4.75 6.40
N SER A 11 -2.65 4.42 6.91
CA SER A 11 -1.53 3.91 6.11
C SER A 11 -0.73 2.87 6.88
N ARG A 12 -0.13 1.92 6.15
CA ARG A 12 0.95 1.08 6.69
C ARG A 12 2.18 1.94 7.02
N GLY A 13 3.04 1.41 7.89
CA GLY A 13 4.23 2.10 8.38
C GLY A 13 5.50 1.99 7.52
N SER A 14 5.46 1.27 6.39
CA SER A 14 6.62 1.17 5.50
C SER A 14 6.93 2.51 4.83
N GLN A 15 8.20 2.76 4.48
CA GLN A 15 8.61 4.01 3.84
C GLN A 15 7.83 4.30 2.55
N LEU A 16 7.58 3.28 1.73
CA LEU A 16 6.80 3.43 0.51
C LEU A 16 5.33 3.73 0.79
N ALA A 17 4.71 3.06 1.77
CA ALA A 17 3.32 3.32 2.14
C ALA A 17 3.14 4.75 2.67
N LEU A 18 4.05 5.20 3.54
CA LEU A 18 4.04 6.58 4.04
C LEU A 18 4.25 7.60 2.92
N TRP A 19 5.10 7.30 1.93
CA TRP A 19 5.26 8.16 0.76
C TRP A 19 3.94 8.26 -0.04
N GLN A 20 3.27 7.12 -0.28
CA GLN A 20 1.98 7.08 -0.99
C GLN A 20 0.89 7.87 -0.23
N ALA A 21 0.80 7.68 1.09
CA ALA A 21 -0.14 8.40 1.93
C ALA A 21 0.13 9.91 1.94
N ASN A 22 1.40 10.32 2.04
CA ASN A 22 1.79 11.73 1.96
C ASN A 22 1.52 12.33 0.58
N HIS A 23 1.72 11.57 -0.50
CA HIS A 23 1.39 12.01 -1.85
C HIS A 23 -0.11 12.34 -1.99
N ILE A 24 -0.99 11.46 -1.51
CA ILE A 24 -2.44 11.74 -1.50
C ILE A 24 -2.81 12.88 -0.54
N ALA A 25 -2.20 12.92 0.65
CA ALA A 25 -2.41 14.00 1.61
C ALA A 25 -2.05 15.37 1.04
N SER A 26 -0.96 15.47 0.26
CA SER A 26 -0.56 16.72 -0.40
C SER A 26 -1.63 17.23 -1.37
N GLN A 27 -2.17 16.33 -2.21
CA GLN A 27 -3.23 16.66 -3.17
C GLN A 27 -4.55 17.07 -2.50
N LEU A 28 -4.88 16.48 -1.36
CA LEU A 28 -6.05 16.87 -0.56
C LEU A 28 -5.85 18.23 0.11
N ARG A 29 -4.65 18.49 0.64
CA ARG A 29 -4.30 19.80 1.23
C ARG A 29 -4.33 20.93 0.20
N GLU A 30 -3.85 20.68 -1.02
CA GLU A 30 -3.95 21.63 -2.15
C GLU A 30 -5.41 21.99 -2.49
N ARG A 31 -6.36 21.11 -2.19
CA ARG A 31 -7.80 21.35 -2.35
C ARG A 31 -8.46 21.99 -1.13
N GLY A 32 -7.69 22.33 -0.09
CA GLY A 32 -8.15 23.03 1.11
C GLY A 32 -8.59 22.14 2.27
N HIS A 33 -8.31 20.83 2.22
CA HIS A 33 -8.60 19.92 3.33
C HIS A 33 -7.50 19.95 4.40
N GLU A 34 -7.89 19.79 5.66
CA GLU A 34 -6.95 19.49 6.73
C GLU A 34 -6.75 17.98 6.77
N VAL A 35 -5.49 17.51 6.77
CA VAL A 35 -5.19 16.07 6.61
C VAL A 35 -4.14 15.61 7.60
N SER A 36 -4.45 14.55 8.35
CA SER A 36 -3.52 13.80 9.21
C SER A 36 -3.36 12.36 8.73
N ILE A 37 -2.23 11.72 9.05
CA ILE A 37 -1.95 10.32 8.71
C ILE A 37 -1.86 9.51 10.01
N GLU A 38 -2.62 8.44 10.09
CA GLU A 38 -2.56 7.44 11.17
C GLU A 38 -1.82 6.20 10.65
N ILE A 39 -0.75 5.82 11.37
CA ILE A 39 0.02 4.63 11.03
C ILE A 39 -0.64 3.41 11.67
N ILE A 40 -1.11 2.50 10.83
CA ILE A 40 -1.78 1.27 11.23
C ILE A 40 -0.77 0.13 11.07
N ARG A 41 -0.44 -0.52 12.18
CA ARG A 41 0.43 -1.70 12.19
C ARG A 41 -0.39 -2.91 11.74
N THR A 42 0.03 -3.54 10.65
CA THR A 42 -0.63 -4.74 10.13
C THR A 42 0.11 -6.01 10.56
N SER A 43 -0.61 -7.12 10.70
CA SER A 43 0.01 -8.43 10.97
C SER A 43 1.00 -8.82 9.86
N GLY A 44 0.75 -8.40 8.62
CA GLY A 44 1.68 -8.56 7.50
C GLY A 44 3.01 -7.83 7.67
N ASP A 45 3.05 -6.69 8.37
CA ASP A 45 4.30 -5.99 8.70
C ASP A 45 5.13 -6.78 9.73
N ALA A 46 4.47 -7.46 10.67
CA ALA A 46 5.14 -8.34 11.65
C ALA A 46 5.74 -9.60 11.01
N MET A 47 5.20 -10.02 9.86
CA MET A 47 5.63 -11.23 9.13
C MET A 47 6.70 -10.98 8.04
N GLN A 48 7.23 -9.74 7.87
CA GLN A 48 8.27 -9.44 6.87
C GLN A 48 9.56 -10.28 7.00
N HIS A 49 9.77 -10.96 8.12
CA HIS A 49 10.90 -11.87 8.35
C HIS A 49 10.63 -13.33 7.96
N MET A 50 9.40 -13.68 7.58
CA MET A 50 9.08 -15.02 7.09
C MET A 50 9.17 -15.02 5.57
N THR A 51 9.97 -15.93 5.02
CA THR A 51 10.07 -16.09 3.56
C THR A 51 8.70 -16.46 2.98
N PHE A 52 8.32 -15.88 1.83
CA PHE A 52 7.11 -16.28 1.10
C PHE A 52 7.06 -17.79 0.81
N ALA A 53 8.21 -18.48 0.82
CA ALA A 53 8.29 -19.94 0.70
C ALA A 53 7.76 -20.72 1.91
N GLN A 54 7.73 -20.12 3.11
CA GLN A 54 7.21 -20.73 4.34
C GLN A 54 5.72 -20.48 4.55
N VAL A 55 5.17 -19.44 3.91
CA VAL A 55 3.73 -19.21 3.81
C VAL A 55 3.29 -19.93 2.54
N GLY A 56 2.76 -21.14 2.64
CA GLY A 56 2.29 -21.90 1.46
C GLY A 56 1.22 -21.15 0.64
N ASN A 57 0.55 -21.85 -0.29
CA ASN A 57 -0.48 -21.31 -1.23
C ASN A 57 -1.68 -20.55 -0.58
N THR A 58 -1.66 -20.33 0.72
CA THR A 58 -2.66 -19.61 1.49
C THR A 58 -1.99 -18.42 2.19
N VAL A 59 -1.60 -17.39 1.43
CA VAL A 59 -1.55 -16.05 2.01
C VAL A 59 -3.00 -15.73 2.39
N PRO A 60 -3.35 -15.55 3.68
CA PRO A 60 -4.72 -15.24 4.04
C PRO A 60 -5.14 -13.98 3.29
N LYS A 61 -6.27 -14.04 2.60
CA LYS A 61 -6.90 -12.85 2.01
C LYS A 61 -6.95 -11.77 3.10
N GLY A 62 -6.42 -10.59 2.80
CA GLY A 62 -6.41 -9.46 3.72
C GLY A 62 -5.22 -9.36 4.69
N MET A 63 -4.12 -10.11 4.49
CA MET A 63 -2.91 -10.03 5.34
C MET A 63 -2.37 -8.59 5.55
N PHE A 64 -2.63 -7.68 4.62
CA PHE A 64 -2.20 -6.27 4.70
C PHE A 64 -3.36 -5.27 4.77
N THR A 65 -4.62 -5.72 4.74
CA THR A 65 -5.80 -4.84 4.69
C THR A 65 -6.68 -4.95 5.94
N LYS A 66 -6.67 -6.08 6.65
CA LYS A 66 -7.57 -6.32 7.78
C LYS A 66 -7.54 -5.22 8.84
N GLU A 67 -6.38 -4.87 9.39
CA GLU A 67 -6.29 -3.88 10.46
C GLU A 67 -6.64 -2.45 9.97
N ILE A 68 -6.49 -2.20 8.67
CA ILE A 68 -6.86 -0.93 8.05
C ILE A 68 -8.37 -0.88 7.81
N GLU A 69 -8.97 -1.98 7.36
CA GLU A 69 -10.42 -2.15 7.24
C GLU A 69 -11.11 -2.01 8.60
N GLU A 70 -10.54 -2.59 9.67
CA GLU A 70 -11.02 -2.39 11.04
C GLU A 70 -10.96 -0.90 11.43
N ALA A 71 -9.87 -0.20 11.13
CA ALA A 71 -9.76 1.23 11.41
C ALA A 71 -10.78 2.10 10.64
N LEU A 72 -11.09 1.72 9.40
CA LEU A 72 -12.13 2.37 8.59
C LEU A 72 -13.52 2.09 9.15
N TYR A 73 -13.80 0.83 9.50
CA TYR A 73 -15.08 0.41 10.06
C TYR A 73 -15.37 1.06 11.42
N GLU A 74 -14.34 1.22 12.25
CA GLU A 74 -14.41 1.90 13.55
C GLU A 74 -14.39 3.44 13.44
N HIS A 75 -14.34 4.00 12.23
CA HIS A 75 -14.18 5.44 11.98
C HIS A 75 -12.96 6.08 12.68
N ARG A 76 -11.90 5.30 12.92
CA ARG A 76 -10.61 5.84 13.38
C ARG A 76 -9.92 6.62 12.28
N VAL A 77 -10.06 6.14 11.03
CA VAL A 77 -9.61 6.81 9.81
C VAL A 77 -10.77 6.95 8.83
N ASP A 78 -10.73 7.99 8.00
CA ASP A 78 -11.80 8.31 7.04
C ASP A 78 -11.54 7.68 5.67
N LEU A 79 -10.27 7.43 5.34
CA LEU A 79 -9.85 6.78 4.11
C LEU A 79 -8.53 6.02 4.33
N ALA A 80 -8.24 5.06 3.46
CA ALA A 80 -6.97 4.36 3.42
C ALA A 80 -6.27 4.52 2.06
N VAL A 81 -4.94 4.52 2.07
CA VAL A 81 -4.12 4.57 0.86
C VAL A 81 -3.36 3.26 0.72
N HIS A 82 -3.54 2.59 -0.43
CA HIS A 82 -2.90 1.32 -0.75
C HIS A 82 -2.24 1.37 -2.12
N SER A 83 -1.23 0.51 -2.31
CA SER A 83 -0.88 0.08 -3.67
C SER A 83 -2.01 -0.79 -4.20
N LEU A 84 -2.56 -0.45 -5.37
CA LEU A 84 -3.72 -1.15 -5.92
C LEU A 84 -3.49 -2.66 -6.09
N LYS A 85 -2.25 -3.08 -6.36
CA LYS A 85 -1.87 -4.50 -6.49
C LYS A 85 -2.01 -5.31 -5.20
N ASP A 86 -2.08 -4.64 -4.05
CA ASP A 86 -2.16 -5.27 -2.72
C ASP A 86 -3.61 -5.39 -2.24
N LEU A 87 -4.59 -4.81 -2.97
CA LEU A 87 -6.01 -4.95 -2.66
C LEU A 87 -6.58 -6.25 -3.24
N PRO A 88 -7.54 -6.89 -2.54
CA PRO A 88 -8.27 -8.02 -3.11
C PRO A 88 -9.10 -7.58 -4.31
N THR A 89 -9.43 -8.52 -5.21
CA THR A 89 -10.27 -8.25 -6.38
C THR A 89 -11.71 -7.94 -6.01
N TRP A 90 -12.15 -8.38 -4.83
CA TRP A 90 -13.48 -8.13 -4.27
C TRP A 90 -13.30 -7.45 -2.92
N LEU A 91 -13.96 -6.31 -2.75
CA LEU A 91 -14.06 -5.64 -1.46
C LEU A 91 -15.40 -6.00 -0.84
N ASP A 92 -15.35 -6.48 0.40
CA ASP A 92 -16.56 -6.76 1.17
C ASP A 92 -17.20 -5.43 1.61
N GLU A 93 -18.52 -5.41 1.72
CA GLU A 93 -19.21 -4.28 2.33
C GLU A 93 -18.70 -4.05 3.77
N PRO A 94 -18.54 -2.79 4.22
CA PRO A 94 -19.00 -1.54 3.58
C PRO A 94 -17.93 -0.84 2.71
N PHE A 95 -16.86 -1.52 2.31
CA PHE A 95 -15.70 -0.87 1.69
C PHE A 95 -15.85 -0.66 0.19
N THR A 96 -15.24 0.42 -0.32
CA THR A 96 -15.21 0.72 -1.76
C THR A 96 -13.91 1.44 -2.15
N ILE A 97 -13.53 1.33 -3.42
CA ILE A 97 -12.43 2.12 -3.99
C ILE A 97 -12.99 3.49 -4.37
N ALA A 98 -12.79 4.48 -3.50
CA ALA A 98 -13.30 5.83 -3.74
C ALA A 98 -12.54 6.58 -4.85
N ALA A 99 -11.27 6.28 -5.08
CA ALA A 99 -10.44 6.95 -6.07
C ALA A 99 -9.26 6.10 -6.53
N ILE A 100 -8.83 6.32 -7.77
CA ILE A 100 -7.58 5.80 -8.32
C ILE A 100 -6.78 6.99 -8.87
N PRO A 101 -5.61 7.32 -8.30
CA PRO A 101 -4.78 8.43 -8.80
C PRO A 101 -4.16 8.08 -10.16
N PRO A 102 -3.60 9.07 -10.89
CA PRO A 102 -2.86 8.82 -12.12
C PRO A 102 -1.80 7.73 -11.93
N ARG A 103 -1.76 6.78 -12.86
CA ARG A 103 -0.89 5.60 -12.76
C ARG A 103 0.57 5.99 -12.97
N ALA A 104 1.45 5.57 -12.07
CA ALA A 104 2.90 5.60 -12.29
C ALA A 104 3.33 4.54 -13.33
N ASP A 105 4.63 4.52 -13.67
CA ASP A 105 5.18 3.47 -14.54
C ASP A 105 4.87 2.07 -13.99
N ALA A 106 4.25 1.24 -14.83
CA ALA A 106 3.80 -0.11 -14.48
C ALA A 106 4.84 -1.20 -14.77
N ARG A 107 5.99 -0.85 -15.36
CA ARG A 107 7.03 -1.80 -15.73
C ARG A 107 7.74 -2.36 -14.49
N VAL A 108 8.19 -3.60 -14.61
CA VAL A 108 9.14 -4.18 -13.66
C VAL A 108 10.54 -3.65 -13.98
N ALA A 109 11.32 -3.35 -12.93
CA ALA A 109 12.70 -2.91 -13.07
C ALA A 109 13.66 -4.08 -12.83
N PHE A 110 14.67 -4.22 -13.70
CA PHE A 110 15.82 -5.07 -13.42
C PHE A 110 16.80 -4.29 -12.53
N VAL A 111 17.14 -4.85 -11.37
CA VAL A 111 18.08 -4.23 -10.43
C VAL A 111 19.23 -5.21 -10.17
N SER A 112 20.44 -4.83 -10.56
CA SER A 112 21.64 -5.64 -10.34
C SER A 112 22.84 -4.76 -10.09
N ARG A 113 23.75 -5.23 -9.23
CA ARG A 113 25.07 -4.61 -9.02
C ARG A 113 26.11 -5.08 -10.02
N HIS A 114 25.87 -6.21 -10.70
CA HIS A 114 26.89 -6.92 -11.49
C HIS A 114 26.58 -6.94 -12.99
N TYR A 115 25.30 -6.92 -13.37
CA TYR A 115 24.86 -7.05 -14.75
C TYR A 115 24.05 -5.82 -15.16
N GLN A 116 24.20 -5.38 -16.40
CA GLN A 116 23.48 -4.19 -16.91
C GLN A 116 22.03 -4.49 -17.28
N ASN A 117 21.73 -5.72 -17.67
CA ASN A 117 20.39 -6.15 -18.08
C ASN A 117 20.22 -7.65 -17.86
N PHE A 118 18.98 -8.11 -18.00
CA PHE A 118 18.61 -9.51 -17.77
C PHE A 118 19.29 -10.49 -18.74
N ALA A 119 19.52 -10.09 -19.99
CA ALA A 119 20.16 -10.94 -20.99
C ALA A 119 21.65 -11.19 -20.71
N ALA A 120 22.28 -10.36 -19.88
CA ALA A 120 23.69 -10.49 -19.51
C ALA A 120 23.95 -11.47 -18.34
N LEU A 121 22.90 -12.07 -17.76
CA LEU A 121 23.04 -13.00 -16.64
C LEU A 121 23.85 -14.24 -17.06
N ALA A 122 24.93 -14.53 -16.35
CA ALA A 122 25.69 -15.75 -16.55
C ALA A 122 24.87 -16.98 -16.11
N PRO A 123 25.06 -18.16 -16.74
CA PRO A 123 24.46 -19.40 -16.29
C PRO A 123 24.73 -19.66 -14.80
N GLY A 124 23.69 -20.03 -14.04
CA GLY A 124 23.78 -20.24 -12.59
C GLY A 124 23.59 -18.99 -11.72
N SER A 125 23.31 -17.82 -12.33
CA SER A 125 22.93 -16.62 -11.58
C SER A 125 21.67 -16.83 -10.74
N ARG A 126 21.63 -16.24 -9.53
CA ARG A 126 20.47 -16.31 -8.63
C ARG A 126 19.60 -15.06 -8.77
N LEU A 127 18.28 -15.27 -8.83
CA LEU A 127 17.25 -14.23 -8.83
C LEU A 127 16.43 -14.35 -7.54
N GLY A 128 16.05 -13.21 -6.96
CA GLY A 128 15.26 -13.11 -5.73
C GLY A 128 13.85 -12.59 -6.00
#